data_AF-A0A7C3QWQ3-F1
#
_entry.id   AF-A0A7C3QWQ3-F1
#
_cell.length_a   1.000
_cell.length_b   1.000
_cell.length_c   1.000
_cell.angle_alpha   90.00
_cell.angle_beta   90.00
_cell.angle_gamma   90.00
#
_symmetry.space_group_name_H-M   'P 1'
#
loop_
_entity.id
_entity.type
_entity.pdbx_description
1 polymer ?
#
loop_
_entity_poly.entity_id
_entity_poly.type
_entity_poly.pdbx_seq_one_letter_code
_entity_poly.pdbx_strand_id
1 'polypeptide(L)'
;MEGSVNITVGYYLPVGAVLLFFGLLGLKRGVDRELFSMLGIALAMWLASSFGPSLAPLVNRLYKLLRFALMGGLTSGGPTVGWQDAQAWPDLIRTAGDVQLLVVGVFGLIVLLFYVWGQGQVRPPQTGMSKLLGLVAGGINGFLVAYFLFPALLPQSKAVITLPGDQINAALSNRQTIALAIVVFTVLLIAFGLHKASRPGRSDRGDSNRRD
;
A
#
# COMPACT_ATOMS: atom_id res chain seq x y z
N MET A 1 9.27 -0.32 -44.40
CA MET A 1 8.60 -1.32 -43.55
C MET A 1 9.06 -1.08 -42.13
N GLU A 2 8.28 -0.32 -41.38
CA GLU A 2 8.57 -0.04 -39.97
C GLU A 2 8.24 -1.30 -39.16
N GLY A 3 9.28 -1.97 -38.66
CA GLY A 3 9.11 -3.09 -37.74
C GLY A 3 8.61 -2.56 -36.41
N SER A 4 7.34 -2.79 -36.11
CA SER A 4 6.79 -2.57 -34.78
C SER A 4 7.42 -3.59 -33.82
N VAL A 5 8.29 -3.10 -32.92
CA VAL A 5 8.79 -3.89 -31.80
C VAL A 5 7.65 -4.00 -30.79
N ASN A 6 6.89 -5.09 -30.87
CA ASN A 6 5.95 -5.46 -29.82
C ASN A 6 6.75 -5.90 -28.58
N ILE A 7 7.02 -4.97 -27.67
CA ILE A 7 7.55 -5.28 -26.35
C ILE A 7 6.41 -5.92 -25.55
N THR A 8 6.34 -7.24 -25.54
CA THR A 8 5.48 -7.98 -24.62
C THR A 8 6.07 -7.85 -23.22
N VAL A 9 5.75 -6.75 -22.52
CA VAL A 9 6.12 -6.59 -21.12
C VAL A 9 5.39 -7.67 -20.34
N GLY A 10 6.12 -8.72 -19.94
CA GLY A 10 5.56 -9.76 -19.09
C GLY A 10 4.99 -9.11 -17.82
N TYR A 11 3.79 -9.52 -17.41
CA TYR A 11 3.09 -9.02 -16.22
C TYR A 11 3.93 -9.16 -14.93
N TYR A 12 4.95 -10.01 -14.93
CA TYR A 12 5.95 -10.11 -13.87
C TYR A 12 6.86 -8.87 -13.73
N LEU A 13 7.09 -8.11 -14.80
CA LEU A 13 7.98 -6.96 -14.78
C LEU A 13 7.44 -5.79 -13.92
N PRO A 14 6.18 -5.33 -14.08
CA PRO A 14 5.65 -4.29 -13.19
C PRO A 14 5.51 -4.78 -11.74
N VAL A 15 5.09 -6.04 -11.52
CA VAL A 15 5.03 -6.62 -10.17
C VAL A 15 6.43 -6.66 -9.54
N GLY A 16 7.42 -7.14 -10.28
CA GLY A 16 8.82 -7.20 -9.87
C GLY A 16 9.41 -5.82 -9.59
N ALA A 17 9.06 -4.81 -10.38
CA ALA A 17 9.48 -3.43 -10.16
C ALA A 17 8.92 -2.85 -8.86
N VAL A 18 7.64 -3.10 -8.56
CA VAL A 18 7.02 -2.67 -7.29
C VAL A 18 7.66 -3.39 -6.10
N LEU A 19 7.82 -4.72 -6.18
CA LEU A 19 8.51 -5.53 -5.18
C LEU A 19 9.93 -5.02 -4.90
N LEU A 20 10.71 -4.77 -5.95
CA LEU A 20 12.07 -4.28 -5.84
C LEU A 20 12.11 -2.87 -5.23
N PHE A 21 11.25 -1.97 -5.69
CA PHE A 21 11.16 -0.61 -5.16
C PHE A 21 10.86 -0.61 -3.67
N PHE A 22 9.81 -1.32 -3.23
CA PHE A 22 9.47 -1.39 -1.82
C PHE A 22 10.48 -2.21 -1.00
N GLY A 23 11.11 -3.23 -1.57
CA GLY A 23 12.19 -3.96 -0.92
C GLY A 23 13.41 -3.08 -0.66
N LEU A 24 13.81 -2.25 -1.63
CA LEU A 24 14.90 -1.29 -1.46
C LEU A 24 14.54 -0.17 -0.47
N LEU A 25 13.28 0.27 -0.45
CA LEU A 25 12.79 1.19 0.58
C LEU A 25 12.85 0.55 1.97
N GLY A 26 12.40 -0.69 2.11
CA GLY A 26 12.43 -1.44 3.35
C GLY A 26 13.85 -1.68 3.86
N LEU A 27 14.82 -1.91 2.97
CA LEU A 27 16.24 -2.00 3.33
C LEU A 27 16.75 -0.72 4.02
N LYS A 28 16.30 0.45 3.54
CA LYS A 28 16.67 1.76 4.12
C LYS A 28 15.90 2.05 5.41
N ARG A 29 14.63 1.65 5.50
CA ARG A 29 13.73 1.98 6.62
C ARG A 29 13.80 1.01 7.79
N GLY A 30 14.21 -0.23 7.55
CA GLY A 30 14.27 -1.27 8.57
C GLY A 30 12.90 -1.88 8.89
N VAL A 31 12.94 -3.05 9.53
CA VAL A 31 11.75 -3.89 9.76
C VAL A 31 10.66 -3.21 10.60
N ASP A 32 11.01 -2.47 11.66
CA ASP A 32 10.00 -1.89 12.57
C ASP A 32 9.10 -0.87 11.83
N ARG A 33 9.68 -0.06 10.93
CA ARG A 33 8.94 0.90 10.10
C ARG A 33 8.08 0.22 9.03
N GLU A 34 8.59 -0.87 8.45
CA GLU A 34 7.85 -1.63 7.45
C GLU A 34 6.67 -2.39 8.06
N LEU A 35 6.80 -2.94 9.27
CA LEU A 35 5.69 -3.56 9.99
C LEU A 35 4.59 -2.55 10.31
N PHE A 36 4.95 -1.32 10.71
CA PHE A 36 3.97 -0.25 10.90
C PHE A 36 3.28 0.13 9.57
N SER A 37 4.05 0.20 8.48
CA SER A 37 3.51 0.48 7.15
C SER A 37 2.57 -0.64 6.66
N MET A 38 2.85 -1.90 7.02
CA MET A 38 2.02 -3.06 6.71
C MET A 38 0.64 -2.95 7.35
N LEU A 39 0.55 -2.53 8.61
CA LEU A 39 -0.72 -2.24 9.27
C LEU A 39 -1.48 -1.12 8.56
N GLY A 40 -0.77 -0.06 8.16
CA GLY A 40 -1.34 1.02 7.36
C GLY A 40 -1.90 0.55 6.02
N ILE A 41 -1.17 -0.33 5.32
CA ILE A 41 -1.62 -0.93 4.04
C ILE A 41 -2.86 -1.79 4.27
N ALA A 42 -2.86 -2.69 5.25
CA ALA A 42 -4.01 -3.53 5.55
C ALA A 42 -5.26 -2.69 5.89
N LEU A 43 -5.09 -1.67 6.73
CA LEU A 43 -6.16 -0.74 7.07
C LEU A 43 -6.63 0.06 5.85
N ALA A 44 -5.70 0.53 5.00
CA ALA A 44 -6.02 1.24 3.77
C ALA A 44 -6.82 0.36 2.80
N MET A 45 -6.43 -0.91 2.60
CA MET A 45 -7.17 -1.85 1.74
C MET A 45 -8.61 -2.03 2.24
N TRP A 46 -8.77 -2.23 3.55
CA TRP A 46 -10.10 -2.38 4.16
C TRP A 46 -10.93 -1.10 4.05
N LEU A 47 -10.38 0.05 4.47
CA LEU A 47 -11.11 1.33 4.48
C LEU A 47 -11.42 1.82 3.06
N ALA A 48 -10.46 1.77 2.14
CA ALA A 48 -10.67 2.24 0.78
C ALA A 48 -11.73 1.40 0.06
N SER A 49 -11.72 0.07 0.24
CA SER A 49 -12.73 -0.80 -0.37
C SER A 49 -14.12 -0.62 0.25
N SER A 50 -14.19 -0.44 1.57
CA SER A 50 -15.47 -0.34 2.28
C SER A 50 -16.12 1.04 2.13
N PHE A 51 -15.32 2.11 2.15
CA PHE A 51 -15.82 3.49 2.20
C PHE A 51 -15.60 4.29 0.92
N GLY A 52 -14.69 3.88 0.04
CA GLY A 52 -14.38 4.62 -1.20
C GLY A 52 -15.62 4.95 -2.05
N PRO A 53 -16.52 3.99 -2.34
CA PRO A 53 -17.75 4.28 -3.07
C PRO A 53 -18.65 5.30 -2.35
N SER A 54 -18.75 5.22 -1.02
CA SER A 54 -19.55 6.14 -0.19
C SER A 54 -18.99 7.56 -0.15
N LEU A 55 -17.70 7.75 -0.47
CA LEU A 55 -17.04 9.05 -0.51
C LEU A 55 -17.29 9.82 -1.82
N ALA A 56 -17.74 9.15 -2.89
CA ALA A 56 -18.02 9.80 -4.18
C ALA A 56 -18.89 11.07 -4.09
N PRO A 57 -20.05 11.07 -3.42
CA PRO A 57 -20.87 12.29 -3.29
C PRO A 57 -20.18 13.41 -2.51
N LEU A 58 -19.38 13.06 -1.49
CA LEU A 58 -18.62 14.05 -0.72
C LEU A 58 -17.54 14.72 -1.60
N VAL A 59 -16.81 13.93 -2.38
CA VAL A 59 -15.78 14.42 -3.31
C VAL A 59 -16.41 15.30 -4.39
N ASN A 60 -17.53 14.91 -4.98
CA ASN A 60 -18.23 15.73 -5.97
C ASN A 60 -18.70 17.08 -5.38
N ARG A 61 -19.19 17.09 -4.13
CA ARG A 61 -19.56 18.33 -3.43
C ARG A 61 -18.36 19.23 -3.17
N LEU A 62 -17.25 18.67 -2.66
CA LEU A 62 -16.02 19.41 -2.42
C LEU A 62 -15.43 19.96 -3.72
N TYR A 63 -15.48 19.20 -4.81
CA TYR A 63 -15.05 19.63 -6.12
C TYR A 63 -15.85 20.85 -6.61
N LYS A 64 -17.18 20.82 -6.50
CA LYS A 64 -18.05 21.95 -6.86
C LYS A 64 -17.83 23.19 -5.97
N LEU A 65 -17.64 22.99 -4.67
CA LEU A 65 -17.30 24.06 -3.72
C LEU A 65 -15.95 24.71 -4.04
N LEU A 66 -14.93 23.89 -4.32
CA LEU A 66 -13.61 24.38 -4.69
C LEU A 66 -13.70 25.18 -6.00
N ARG A 67 -14.46 24.68 -6.99
CA ARG A 67 -14.68 25.39 -8.25
C ARG A 67 -15.39 26.73 -8.06
N PHE A 68 -16.45 26.75 -7.26
CA PHE A 68 -17.15 27.97 -6.89
C PHE A 68 -16.19 29.00 -6.27
N ALA A 69 -15.36 28.58 -5.31
CA ALA A 69 -14.37 29.45 -4.68
C ALA A 69 -13.34 29.99 -5.69
N LEU A 70 -12.82 29.13 -6.57
CA LEU A 70 -11.82 29.50 -7.59
C LEU A 70 -12.38 30.45 -8.67
N MET A 71 -13.69 30.39 -8.95
CA MET A 71 -14.36 31.31 -9.88
C MET A 71 -14.70 32.68 -9.25
N GLY A 72 -14.22 32.95 -8.03
CA GLY A 72 -14.52 34.19 -7.32
C GLY A 72 -15.95 34.21 -6.78
N GLY A 73 -16.58 33.06 -6.58
CA GLY A 73 -17.96 32.97 -6.08
C GLY A 73 -18.19 33.70 -4.75
N LEU A 74 -17.15 33.82 -3.93
CA LEU A 74 -17.18 34.56 -2.66
C LEU A 74 -16.97 36.07 -2.79
N THR A 75 -16.40 36.54 -3.90
CA THR A 75 -16.05 37.95 -4.15
C THR A 75 -16.86 38.59 -5.27
N SER A 76 -17.61 37.79 -6.03
CA SER A 76 -18.51 38.25 -7.09
C SER A 76 -19.72 39.01 -6.51
N GLY A 77 -20.22 40.00 -7.25
CA GLY A 77 -21.41 40.77 -6.85
C GLY A 77 -22.71 39.95 -6.79
N GLY A 78 -22.68 38.66 -7.16
CA GLY A 78 -23.83 37.75 -7.18
C GLY A 78 -23.44 36.32 -6.81
N PRO A 79 -23.17 36.00 -5.53
CA PRO A 79 -22.72 34.67 -5.09
C PRO A 79 -23.71 33.56 -5.43
N THR A 80 -25.01 33.87 -5.48
CA THR A 80 -26.05 32.91 -5.87
C THR A 80 -25.92 32.46 -7.32
N VAL A 81 -25.56 33.37 -8.24
CA VAL A 81 -25.39 33.06 -9.67
C VAL A 81 -24.15 32.18 -9.86
N GLY A 82 -23.02 32.55 -9.24
CA GLY A 82 -21.81 31.73 -9.27
C GLY A 82 -22.01 30.33 -8.68
N TRP A 83 -22.87 30.18 -7.67
CA TRP A 83 -23.21 28.87 -7.11
C TRP A 83 -24.06 28.02 -8.04
N GLN A 84 -25.06 28.62 -8.71
CA GLN A 84 -25.86 27.91 -9.73
C GLN A 84 -24.99 27.45 -10.89
N ASP A 85 -24.08 28.30 -11.36
CA ASP A 85 -23.12 27.94 -12.40
C ASP A 85 -22.24 26.77 -11.95
N ALA A 86 -21.68 26.83 -10.72
CA ALA A 86 -20.87 25.74 -10.16
C ALA A 86 -21.65 24.42 -10.00
N GLN A 87 -22.95 24.47 -9.68
CA GLN A 87 -23.79 23.27 -9.58
C GLN A 87 -24.03 22.59 -10.93
N ALA A 88 -24.12 23.37 -12.01
CA ALA A 88 -24.31 22.89 -13.37
C ALA A 88 -23.09 22.14 -13.92
N TRP A 89 -21.91 22.26 -13.29
CA TRP A 89 -20.73 21.51 -13.70
C TRP A 89 -20.93 20.01 -13.53
N PRO A 90 -20.39 19.21 -14.47
CA PRO A 90 -20.41 17.76 -14.34
C PRO A 90 -19.67 17.33 -13.08
N ASP A 91 -20.23 16.33 -12.42
CA ASP A 91 -19.62 15.66 -11.28
C ASP A 91 -18.24 15.10 -11.67
N LEU A 92 -17.30 15.12 -10.73
CA LEU A 92 -15.94 14.60 -10.97
C LEU A 92 -15.96 13.07 -11.09
N ILE A 93 -16.77 12.42 -10.25
CA ILE A 93 -16.92 10.97 -10.20
C ILE A 93 -18.29 10.64 -10.79
N ARG A 94 -18.30 10.04 -11.99
CA ARG A 94 -19.53 9.76 -12.74
C ARG A 94 -19.67 8.29 -13.08
N THR A 95 -18.55 7.61 -13.31
CA THR A 95 -18.49 6.23 -13.78
C THR A 95 -17.97 5.29 -12.70
N ALA A 96 -18.19 3.98 -12.89
CA ALA A 96 -17.60 2.96 -12.03
C ALA A 96 -16.05 3.01 -12.04
N GLY A 97 -15.45 3.38 -13.18
CA GLY A 97 -14.01 3.59 -13.29
C GLY A 97 -13.52 4.76 -12.43
N ASP A 98 -14.26 5.87 -12.39
CA ASP A 98 -13.92 7.02 -11.55
C ASP A 98 -14.00 6.66 -10.06
N VAL A 99 -14.99 5.87 -9.66
CA VAL A 99 -15.09 5.35 -8.29
C VAL A 99 -13.88 4.48 -7.94
N GLN A 100 -13.44 3.64 -8.88
CA GLN A 100 -12.26 2.80 -8.68
C GLN A 100 -10.98 3.63 -8.55
N LEU A 101 -10.83 4.70 -9.35
CA LEU A 101 -9.73 5.66 -9.20
C LEU A 101 -9.80 6.40 -7.86
N LEU A 102 -11.00 6.78 -7.39
CA LEU A 102 -11.18 7.35 -6.05
C LEU A 102 -10.71 6.37 -4.97
N VAL A 103 -11.11 5.10 -5.05
CA VAL A 103 -10.68 4.03 -4.11
C VAL A 103 -9.15 3.93 -4.10
N VAL A 104 -8.50 3.92 -5.27
CA VAL A 104 -7.03 3.92 -5.39
C VAL A 104 -6.42 5.17 -4.74
N GLY A 105 -7.01 6.34 -4.97
CA GLY A 105 -6.56 7.60 -4.36
C GLY A 105 -6.65 7.57 -2.84
N VAL A 106 -7.78 7.11 -2.29
CA VAL A 106 -7.99 6.97 -0.84
C VAL A 106 -7.00 5.97 -0.23
N PHE A 107 -6.80 4.82 -0.89
CA PHE A 107 -5.80 3.85 -0.49
C PHE A 107 -4.40 4.47 -0.44
N GLY A 108 -3.97 5.13 -1.53
CA GLY A 108 -2.66 5.76 -1.62
C GLY A 108 -2.46 6.84 -0.55
N LEU A 109 -3.49 7.64 -0.27
CA LEU A 109 -3.45 8.67 0.77
C LEU A 109 -3.25 8.06 2.16
N ILE A 110 -4.00 7.02 2.52
CA ILE A 110 -3.87 6.36 3.83
C ILE A 110 -2.49 5.70 3.97
N VAL A 111 -2.04 4.99 2.93
CA VAL A 111 -0.70 4.37 2.92
C VAL A 111 0.38 5.43 3.12
N LEU A 112 0.30 6.56 2.40
CA LEU A 112 1.25 7.66 2.53
C LEU A 112 1.24 8.26 3.94
N LEU A 113 0.07 8.48 4.54
CA LEU A 113 -0.05 8.98 5.91
C LEU A 113 0.63 8.05 6.92
N PHE A 114 0.38 6.74 6.84
CA PHE A 114 1.04 5.76 7.70
C PHE A 114 2.55 5.69 7.44
N TYR A 115 2.98 5.86 6.20
CA TYR A 115 4.37 5.84 5.82
C TYR A 115 5.15 7.03 6.42
N VAL A 116 4.59 8.24 6.31
CA VAL A 116 5.16 9.47 6.88
C VAL A 116 5.08 9.43 8.40
N TRP A 117 3.97 8.99 8.96
CA TRP A 117 3.80 8.88 10.41
C TRP A 117 4.77 7.87 11.02
N GLY A 118 4.92 6.69 10.40
CA GLY A 118 5.87 5.67 10.83
C GLY A 118 7.33 6.14 10.77
N GLN A 119 7.66 7.07 9.86
CA GLN A 119 8.99 7.67 9.79
C GLN A 119 9.31 8.55 11.01
N GLY A 120 8.31 9.25 11.56
CA GLY A 120 8.47 10.08 12.76
C GLY A 120 8.48 9.27 14.06
N GLN A 121 7.69 8.20 14.15
CA GLN A 121 7.50 7.46 15.41
C GLN A 121 8.53 6.37 15.67
N VAL A 122 9.12 5.79 14.62
CA VAL A 122 9.98 4.62 14.74
C VAL A 122 11.43 5.00 14.45
N ARG A 123 12.35 4.55 15.29
CA ARG A 123 13.79 4.80 15.13
C ARG A 123 14.34 4.14 13.85
N PRO A 124 15.35 4.75 13.20
CA PRO A 124 15.99 4.14 12.04
C PRO A 124 16.75 2.86 12.41
N PRO A 125 16.96 1.93 11.46
CA PRO A 125 17.59 0.65 11.73
C PRO A 125 19.07 0.84 12.09
N GLN A 126 19.48 0.25 13.21
CA GLN A 126 20.87 0.34 13.70
C GLN A 126 21.73 -0.84 13.24
N THR A 127 21.14 -1.97 12.88
CA THR A 127 21.86 -3.21 12.55
C THR A 127 21.62 -3.64 11.11
N GLY A 128 22.61 -4.31 10.50
CA GLY A 128 22.49 -4.89 9.16
C GLY A 128 21.35 -5.90 9.06
N MET A 129 21.15 -6.72 10.09
CA MET A 129 20.04 -7.68 10.17
C MET A 129 18.68 -6.97 10.13
N SER A 130 18.51 -5.85 10.84
CA SER A 130 17.26 -5.07 10.81
C SER A 130 16.97 -4.49 9.42
N LYS A 131 18.02 -4.11 8.67
CA LYS A 131 17.90 -3.69 7.27
C LYS A 131 17.49 -4.86 6.36
N LEU A 132 18.10 -6.03 6.51
CA LEU A 132 17.76 -7.21 5.72
C LEU A 132 16.30 -7.66 5.97
N LEU A 133 15.86 -7.68 7.22
CA LEU A 133 14.46 -7.93 7.57
C LEU A 133 13.54 -6.84 7.02
N GLY A 134 14.01 -5.58 7.03
CA GLY A 134 13.33 -4.47 6.37
C GLY A 134 13.15 -4.69 4.88
N LEU A 135 14.15 -5.24 4.17
CA LEU A 135 14.03 -5.56 2.74
C LEU A 135 12.92 -6.59 2.48
N VAL A 136 12.86 -7.65 3.28
CA VAL A 136 11.81 -8.68 3.16
C VAL A 136 10.44 -8.09 3.46
N ALA A 137 10.31 -7.34 4.56
CA ALA A 137 9.05 -6.70 4.94
C ALA A 137 8.59 -5.67 3.89
N GLY A 138 9.52 -4.89 3.35
CA GLY A 138 9.28 -3.98 2.23
C GLY A 138 8.79 -4.72 0.99
N GLY A 139 9.43 -5.85 0.63
CA GLY A 139 8.95 -6.71 -0.45
C GLY A 139 7.49 -7.17 -0.24
N ILE A 140 7.16 -7.64 0.97
CA ILE A 140 5.78 -8.02 1.32
C ILE A 140 4.83 -6.83 1.18
N ASN A 141 5.20 -5.66 1.67
CA ASN A 141 4.41 -4.43 1.51
C ASN A 141 4.20 -4.07 0.04
N GLY A 142 5.24 -4.16 -0.79
CA GLY A 142 5.16 -3.95 -2.24
C GLY A 142 4.22 -4.95 -2.92
N PHE A 143 4.25 -6.22 -2.51
CA PHE A 143 3.31 -7.23 -2.98
C PHE A 143 1.87 -6.86 -2.65
N LEU A 144 1.57 -6.48 -1.40
CA LEU A 144 0.22 -6.07 -0.98
C LEU A 144 -0.28 -4.85 -1.75
N VAL A 145 0.60 -3.86 -1.95
CA VAL A 145 0.30 -2.67 -2.76
C VAL A 145 0.01 -3.05 -4.21
N ALA A 146 0.84 -3.88 -4.84
CA ALA A 146 0.61 -4.35 -6.20
C ALA A 146 -0.69 -5.17 -6.32
N TYR A 147 -0.95 -6.04 -5.35
CA TYR A 147 -2.16 -6.85 -5.28
C TYR A 147 -3.43 -6.00 -5.23
N PHE A 148 -3.40 -4.87 -4.51
CA PHE A 148 -4.51 -3.94 -4.47
C PHE A 148 -4.62 -3.07 -5.74
N LEU A 149 -3.50 -2.50 -6.18
CA LEU A 149 -3.48 -1.50 -7.25
C LEU A 149 -3.69 -2.10 -8.65
N PHE A 150 -3.11 -3.26 -8.94
CA PHE A 150 -3.10 -3.77 -10.32
C PHE A 150 -4.48 -4.18 -10.83
N PRO A 151 -5.32 -4.89 -10.06
CA PRO A 151 -6.71 -5.13 -10.45
C PRO A 151 -7.50 -3.82 -10.63
N ALA A 152 -7.17 -2.79 -9.84
CA ALA A 152 -7.86 -1.51 -9.88
C ALA A 152 -7.46 -0.63 -11.07
N LEU A 153 -6.18 -0.63 -11.43
CA LEU A 153 -5.63 0.18 -12.52
C LEU A 153 -5.71 -0.52 -13.88
N LEU A 154 -5.76 -1.85 -13.90
CA LEU A 154 -5.77 -2.66 -15.12
C LEU A 154 -6.99 -3.60 -15.17
N PRO A 155 -8.23 -3.06 -15.13
CA PRO A 155 -9.45 -3.88 -15.09
C PRO A 155 -9.66 -4.75 -16.33
N GLN A 156 -9.00 -4.42 -17.46
CA GLN A 156 -9.04 -5.20 -18.70
C GLN A 156 -7.88 -6.20 -18.84
N SER A 157 -7.13 -6.47 -17.77
CA SER A 157 -6.14 -7.55 -17.75
C SER A 157 -6.86 -8.90 -17.89
N LYS A 158 -7.08 -9.35 -19.12
CA LYS A 158 -7.30 -10.78 -19.38
C LYS A 158 -5.98 -11.47 -19.10
N ALA A 159 -5.70 -11.73 -17.83
CA ALA A 159 -4.76 -12.77 -17.45
C ALA A 159 -5.41 -14.07 -17.93
N VAL A 160 -5.13 -14.46 -19.17
CA VAL A 160 -5.30 -15.85 -19.60
C VAL A 160 -4.26 -16.62 -18.83
N ILE A 161 -4.54 -16.90 -17.56
CA ILE A 161 -3.77 -17.86 -16.81
C ILE A 161 -4.22 -19.22 -17.34
N THR A 162 -3.62 -19.64 -18.45
CA THR A 162 -3.56 -21.06 -18.80
C THR A 162 -2.77 -21.70 -17.68
N LEU A 163 -3.48 -22.08 -16.63
CA LEU A 163 -3.01 -22.96 -15.58
C LEU A 163 -3.16 -24.37 -16.13
N PRO A 164 -2.10 -25.01 -16.65
CA PRO A 164 -2.13 -26.45 -16.81
C PRO A 164 -2.36 -27.02 -15.40
N GLY A 165 -3.58 -27.47 -15.09
CA GLY A 165 -3.96 -27.98 -13.78
C GLY A 165 -3.03 -29.10 -13.30
N ASP A 166 -2.44 -29.79 -14.27
CA ASP A 166 -1.42 -30.81 -14.16
C ASP A 166 -0.16 -30.31 -13.42
N GLN A 167 0.27 -29.06 -13.67
CA GLN A 167 1.48 -28.48 -13.07
C GLN A 167 1.24 -27.95 -11.65
N ILE A 168 0.04 -27.43 -11.35
CA ILE A 168 -0.30 -27.00 -9.97
C ILE A 168 -0.41 -28.22 -9.08
N ASN A 169 -1.13 -29.26 -9.53
CA ASN A 169 -1.22 -30.51 -8.78
C ASN A 169 0.16 -31.15 -8.63
N ALA A 170 1.01 -31.14 -9.66
CA ALA A 170 2.39 -31.62 -9.54
C ALA A 170 3.23 -30.78 -8.55
N ALA A 171 3.09 -29.45 -8.52
CA ALA A 171 3.82 -28.60 -7.58
C ALA A 171 3.33 -28.75 -6.13
N LEU A 172 2.01 -28.89 -5.91
CA LEU A 172 1.40 -29.10 -4.60
C LEU A 172 1.59 -30.53 -4.08
N SER A 173 1.68 -31.54 -4.94
CA SER A 173 1.97 -32.93 -4.55
C SER A 173 3.47 -33.25 -4.52
N ASN A 174 4.31 -32.35 -5.01
CA ASN A 174 5.76 -32.47 -4.86
C ASN A 174 6.16 -32.21 -3.40
N ARG A 175 6.49 -33.31 -2.71
CA ARG A 175 6.95 -33.32 -1.31
C ARG A 175 8.11 -32.37 -1.05
N GLN A 176 8.95 -32.10 -2.04
CA GLN A 176 10.11 -31.22 -1.91
C GLN A 176 9.69 -29.75 -1.81
N THR A 177 8.65 -29.34 -2.54
CA THR A 177 8.07 -28.00 -2.48
C THR A 177 7.35 -27.78 -1.15
N ILE A 178 6.59 -28.76 -0.67
CA ILE A 178 5.96 -28.73 0.65
C ILE A 178 7.04 -28.65 1.74
N ALA A 179 8.09 -29.46 1.65
CA ALA A 179 9.19 -29.44 2.61
C ALA A 179 9.90 -28.08 2.63
N LEU A 180 10.17 -27.48 1.46
CA LEU A 180 10.76 -26.15 1.36
C LEU A 180 9.86 -25.08 2.00
N ALA A 181 8.55 -25.13 1.72
CA ALA A 181 7.58 -24.20 2.30
C ALA A 181 7.52 -24.32 3.83
N ILE A 182 7.51 -25.55 4.36
CA ILE A 182 7.57 -25.81 5.81
C ILE A 182 8.86 -25.26 6.39
N VAL A 183 10.02 -25.55 5.77
CA VAL A 183 11.32 -25.06 6.26
C VAL A 183 11.37 -23.53 6.28
N VAL A 184 10.94 -22.86 5.21
CA VAL A 184 10.88 -21.39 5.15
C VAL A 184 9.97 -20.84 6.26
N PHE A 185 8.79 -21.43 6.44
CA PHE A 185 7.86 -21.03 7.48
C PHE A 185 8.44 -21.23 8.90
N THR A 186 9.08 -22.37 9.16
CA THR A 186 9.74 -22.67 10.43
C THR A 186 10.90 -21.70 10.72
N VAL A 187 11.75 -21.41 9.74
CA VAL A 187 12.86 -20.45 9.89
C VAL A 187 12.33 -19.06 10.22
N LEU A 188 11.25 -18.63 9.56
CA LEU A 188 10.61 -17.34 9.85
C LEU A 188 10.08 -17.30 11.29
N LEU A 189 9.42 -18.36 11.77
CA LEU A 189 8.93 -18.43 13.15
C LEU A 189 10.06 -18.37 14.18
N ILE A 190 11.15 -19.12 13.95
CA ILE A 190 12.31 -19.12 14.84
C ILE A 190 12.95 -17.73 14.87
N ALA A 191 13.17 -17.11 13.71
CA ALA A 191 13.73 -15.78 13.62
C ALA A 191 12.86 -14.74 14.36
N PHE A 192 11.53 -14.85 14.24
CA PHE A 192 10.60 -13.97 14.95
C PHE A 192 10.62 -14.18 16.48
N GLY A 193 10.67 -15.44 16.92
CA GLY A 193 10.75 -15.79 18.34
C GLY A 193 12.04 -15.29 18.99
N LEU A 194 13.18 -15.52 18.33
CA LEU A 194 14.48 -15.04 18.80
C LEU A 194 14.54 -13.51 18.84
N HIS A 195 13.97 -12.83 17.84
CA HIS A 195 13.93 -11.36 17.83
C HIS A 195 13.10 -10.79 19.00
N LYS A 196 11.96 -11.41 19.33
CA LYS A 196 11.17 -11.02 20.50
C LYS A 196 11.87 -11.30 21.83
N ALA A 197 12.53 -12.45 21.96
CA ALA A 197 13.26 -12.82 23.18
C ALA A 197 14.53 -11.98 23.41
N SER A 198 15.15 -11.48 22.35
CA SER A 198 16.41 -10.72 22.42
C SER A 198 16.23 -9.25 22.82
N ARG A 199 15.00 -8.77 23.06
CA ARG A 199 14.78 -7.42 23.61
C ARG A 199 15.04 -7.47 25.11
N PRO A 200 16.13 -6.87 25.63
CA PRO A 200 16.38 -6.86 27.07
C PRO A 200 15.21 -6.11 27.72
N GLY A 201 14.57 -6.77 28.69
CA GLY A 201 13.60 -6.10 29.55
C GLY A 201 14.23 -4.82 30.07
N ARG A 202 13.58 -3.69 29.77
CA ARG A 202 13.88 -2.40 30.37
C ARG A 202 13.76 -2.63 31.87
N SER A 203 14.89 -2.90 32.51
CA SER A 203 14.99 -2.99 33.95
C SER A 203 14.60 -1.61 34.43
N ASP A 204 13.42 -1.53 35.02
CA ASP A 204 13.05 -0.49 35.97
C ASP A 204 14.15 -0.48 37.03
N ARG A 205 15.23 0.24 36.72
CA ARG A 205 16.21 0.66 37.69
C ARG A 205 15.57 1.83 38.39
N GLY A 206 14.73 1.48 39.35
CA GLY A 206 14.38 2.37 40.43
C GLY A 206 15.67 2.76 41.13
N ASP A 207 16.25 3.89 40.72
CA ASP A 207 17.06 4.72 41.61
C ASP A 207 16.09 5.55 42.45
N SER A 208 15.30 4.85 43.27
CA SER A 208 15.04 5.35 44.60
C SER A 208 16.37 5.25 45.35
N ASN A 209 16.78 6.36 45.98
CA ASN A 209 17.77 6.43 47.05
C ASN A 209 19.15 7.02 46.66
N ARG A 210 19.24 8.36 46.75
CA ARG A 210 20.43 9.18 47.13
C ARG A 210 20.05 10.65 46.85
N ARG A 211 20.00 11.60 47.77
CA ARG A 211 20.61 11.84 49.10
C ARG A 211 19.71 12.83 49.87
N ASP A 212 19.58 12.64 51.18
CA ASP A 212 20.10 13.52 52.25
C ASP A 212 19.52 14.95 52.23
#